data_AF-A0A937F5Z1-F1
#
_entry.id   AF-A0A937F5Z1-F1
#
_cell.length_a   1.000
_cell.length_b   1.000
_cell.length_c   1.000
_cell.angle_alpha   90.00
_cell.angle_beta   90.00
_cell.angle_gamma   90.00
#
_symmetry.space_group_name_H-M   'P 1'
#
loop_
_entity.id
_entity.type
_entity.pdbx_description
1 polymer ?
#
loop_
_entity_poly.entity_id
_entity_poly.type
_entity_poly.pdbx_seq_one_letter_code
_entity_poly.pdbx_strand_id
1 'polypeptide(L)'
;MTKLKILALFVSISVIMGACGSSVEKETSEWNKNKARVESLSKEYPILKDALAQDLARAQEAFDKASEIADEKEKIKAMQEANSLIEEKDRSQGTFEVKFRLIYPIHKVLNFKKAVKQTESSFTDLETIEDSYFTEKTVYFLKGAEEKIQKAKAFSSEGYTSDTEFLKAMEALTDELKETNNKLISYHEEYEGKKKADRMAAKEKMDSVKAQSEPAHVHASDDHSSSKEIAKIKCSKCGTMHDASATKCSSCGAILKSK
;
A
#
# COMPACT_ATOMS: atom_id res chain seq x y z
N MET A 1 -51.54 35.39 -43.53
CA MET A 1 -50.15 34.90 -43.67
C MET A 1 -49.24 35.38 -42.53
N THR A 2 -49.64 35.19 -41.26
CA THR A 2 -48.91 35.76 -40.10
C THR A 2 -48.68 34.78 -38.96
N LYS A 3 -49.27 33.58 -39.00
CA LYS A 3 -49.15 32.58 -37.92
C LYS A 3 -48.05 31.53 -38.13
N LEU A 4 -47.39 31.52 -39.29
CA LEU A 4 -46.36 30.52 -39.63
C LEU A 4 -44.92 30.95 -39.30
N LYS A 5 -44.70 32.22 -38.93
CA LYS A 5 -43.35 32.75 -38.60
C LYS A 5 -42.98 32.70 -37.12
N ILE A 6 -43.94 32.42 -36.23
CA ILE A 6 -43.71 32.40 -34.78
C ILE A 6 -43.22 31.01 -34.30
N LEU A 7 -43.50 29.94 -35.07
CA LEU A 7 -43.03 28.59 -34.71
C LEU A 7 -41.56 28.31 -35.10
N ALA A 8 -40.97 29.12 -36.00
CA ALA A 8 -39.58 28.96 -36.43
C ALA A 8 -38.56 29.64 -35.49
N LEU A 9 -39.03 30.44 -34.52
CA LEU A 9 -38.15 31.13 -33.57
C LEU A 9 -37.94 30.36 -32.24
N PHE A 10 -38.70 29.29 -32.00
CA PHE A 10 -38.60 28.47 -30.79
C PHE A 10 -37.83 27.15 -30.98
N VAL A 11 -37.42 26.83 -32.22
CA VAL A 11 -36.67 25.60 -32.54
C VAL A 11 -35.15 25.82 -32.56
N SER A 12 -34.68 27.07 -32.49
CA SER A 12 -33.25 27.40 -32.48
C SER A 12 -32.60 27.50 -31.09
N ILE A 13 -33.36 27.30 -30.00
CA ILE A 13 -32.84 27.37 -28.61
C ILE A 13 -32.54 25.97 -28.03
N SER A 14 -32.91 24.89 -28.72
CA SER A 14 -32.84 23.53 -28.15
C SER A 14 -31.66 22.67 -28.63
N VAL A 15 -30.65 23.24 -29.31
CA VAL A 15 -29.49 22.49 -29.86
C VAL A 15 -28.16 22.94 -29.23
N ILE A 16 -28.12 23.15 -27.91
CA ILE A 16 -26.87 23.31 -27.14
C ILE A 16 -26.88 22.43 -25.87
N MET A 17 -27.44 21.22 -25.95
CA MET A 17 -27.37 20.22 -24.85
C MET A 17 -26.50 19.01 -25.19
N GLY A 18 -25.66 19.10 -26.23
CA GLY A 18 -24.86 17.99 -26.75
C GLY A 18 -23.37 17.98 -26.36
N ALA A 19 -22.90 18.92 -25.54
CA ALA A 19 -21.54 18.90 -25.02
C ALA A 19 -21.62 19.14 -23.51
N CYS A 20 -20.89 18.37 -22.70
CA CYS A 20 -20.61 18.68 -21.29
C CYS A 20 -19.76 19.97 -21.20
N GLY A 21 -20.29 21.07 -21.72
CA GLY A 21 -19.64 22.37 -21.80
C GLY A 21 -19.38 22.88 -20.40
N SER A 22 -18.17 23.35 -20.19
CA SER A 22 -17.85 24.14 -19.02
C SER A 22 -18.77 25.35 -18.92
N SER A 23 -19.24 25.64 -17.72
CA SER A 23 -20.00 26.85 -17.36
C SER A 23 -19.28 27.57 -16.23
N VAL A 24 -19.60 28.84 -16.00
CA VAL A 24 -19.04 29.62 -14.88
C VAL A 24 -19.31 28.93 -13.54
N GLU A 25 -20.50 28.36 -13.34
CA GLU A 25 -20.86 27.63 -12.13
C GLU A 25 -20.00 26.37 -11.95
N LYS A 26 -19.75 25.64 -13.03
CA LYS A 26 -18.88 24.45 -12.99
C LYS A 26 -17.45 24.85 -12.62
N GLU A 27 -16.88 25.87 -13.27
CA GLU A 27 -15.52 26.30 -12.98
C GLU A 27 -15.38 26.90 -11.58
N THR A 28 -16.41 27.58 -11.07
CA THR A 28 -16.48 28.05 -9.68
C THR A 28 -16.55 26.90 -8.68
N SER A 29 -17.33 25.85 -9.00
CA SER A 29 -17.39 24.64 -8.19
C SER A 29 -16.03 23.93 -8.12
N GLU A 30 -15.35 23.77 -9.26
CA GLU A 30 -14.00 23.21 -9.32
C GLU A 30 -12.96 24.05 -8.58
N TRP A 31 -13.04 25.38 -8.67
CA TRP A 31 -12.21 26.30 -7.90
C TRP A 31 -12.32 26.06 -6.39
N ASN A 32 -13.56 25.99 -5.89
CA ASN A 32 -13.81 25.77 -4.47
C ASN A 32 -13.28 24.39 -4.00
N LYS A 33 -13.44 23.34 -4.82
CA LYS A 33 -12.85 22.02 -4.52
C LYS A 33 -11.33 22.08 -4.48
N ASN A 34 -10.70 22.71 -5.47
CA ASN A 34 -9.26 22.83 -5.55
C ASN A 34 -8.70 23.63 -4.35
N LYS A 35 -9.34 24.73 -3.98
CA LYS A 35 -8.98 25.53 -2.79
C LYS A 35 -9.06 24.70 -1.51
N ALA A 36 -10.18 24.01 -1.28
CA ALA A 36 -10.35 23.14 -0.12
C ALA A 36 -9.29 22.02 -0.07
N ARG A 37 -8.91 21.46 -1.22
CA ARG A 37 -7.81 20.49 -1.30
C ARG A 37 -6.47 21.12 -0.93
N VAL A 38 -6.13 22.30 -1.46
CA VAL A 38 -4.89 23.01 -1.10
C VAL A 38 -4.83 23.28 0.40
N GLU A 39 -5.94 23.67 1.02
CA GLU A 39 -6.04 23.83 2.47
C GLU A 39 -5.84 22.50 3.23
N SER A 40 -6.40 21.40 2.75
CA SER A 40 -6.19 20.07 3.31
C SER A 40 -4.72 19.65 3.23
N LEU A 41 -4.10 19.81 2.05
CA LEU A 41 -2.68 19.52 1.83
C LEU A 41 -1.79 20.40 2.72
N SER A 42 -2.17 21.65 2.94
CA SER A 42 -1.45 22.56 3.83
C SER A 42 -1.45 22.07 5.29
N LYS A 43 -2.55 21.44 5.74
CA LYS A 43 -2.65 20.83 7.08
C LYS A 43 -1.88 19.52 7.17
N GLU A 44 -1.96 18.68 6.14
CA GLU A 44 -1.30 17.37 6.08
C GLU A 44 0.22 17.50 5.91
N TYR A 45 0.64 18.54 5.19
CA TYR A 45 2.04 18.87 4.92
C TYR A 45 2.33 20.31 5.37
N PRO A 46 2.37 20.59 6.70
CA PRO A 46 2.59 21.95 7.24
C PRO A 46 3.84 22.64 6.67
N ILE A 47 4.82 21.84 6.34
CA ILE A 47 6.08 22.27 5.74
C ILE A 47 5.96 22.85 4.33
N LEU A 48 4.93 22.45 3.58
CA LEU A 48 4.64 22.98 2.24
C LEU A 48 3.65 24.14 2.31
N LYS A 49 3.21 24.55 3.50
CA LYS A 49 2.17 25.56 3.70
C LYS A 49 2.44 26.86 2.95
N ASP A 50 3.66 27.37 3.04
CA ASP A 50 4.00 28.67 2.42
C ASP A 50 4.03 28.57 0.89
N ALA A 51 4.57 27.49 0.35
CA ALA A 51 4.56 27.23 -1.09
C ALA A 51 3.10 27.04 -1.60
N LEU A 52 2.28 26.28 -0.87
CA LEU A 52 0.87 26.07 -1.17
C LEU A 52 0.07 27.39 -1.12
N ALA A 53 0.35 28.23 -0.12
CA ALA A 53 -0.29 29.54 0.03
C ALA A 53 0.09 30.50 -1.11
N GLN A 54 1.37 30.53 -1.50
CA GLN A 54 1.83 31.34 -2.62
C GLN A 54 1.14 30.95 -3.93
N ASP A 55 0.98 29.66 -4.18
CA ASP A 55 0.35 29.15 -5.39
C ASP A 55 -1.15 29.37 -5.40
N LEU A 56 -1.82 29.17 -4.27
CA LEU A 56 -3.23 29.54 -4.11
C LEU A 56 -3.44 31.03 -4.36
N ALA A 57 -2.56 31.90 -3.86
CA ALA A 57 -2.65 33.34 -4.09
C ALA A 57 -2.52 33.69 -5.57
N ARG A 58 -1.57 33.07 -6.29
CA ARG A 58 -1.43 33.26 -7.75
C ARG A 58 -2.65 32.78 -8.52
N ALA A 59 -3.18 31.62 -8.16
CA ALA A 59 -4.36 31.07 -8.81
C ALA A 59 -5.62 31.89 -8.50
N GLN A 60 -5.73 32.40 -7.27
CA GLN A 60 -6.81 33.30 -6.86
C GLN A 60 -6.76 34.61 -7.66
N GLU A 61 -5.58 35.22 -7.80
CA GLU A 61 -5.42 36.43 -8.63
C GLU A 61 -5.85 36.18 -10.09
N ALA A 62 -5.47 35.04 -10.67
CA ALA A 62 -5.88 34.67 -12.03
C ALA A 62 -7.40 34.44 -12.13
N PHE A 63 -7.99 33.79 -11.12
CA PHE A 63 -9.42 33.50 -11.06
C PHE A 63 -10.26 34.77 -10.87
N ASP A 64 -9.79 35.71 -10.05
CA ASP A 64 -10.41 37.01 -9.82
C ASP A 64 -10.42 37.81 -11.13
N LYS A 65 -9.30 37.89 -11.84
CA LYS A 65 -9.21 38.53 -13.17
C LYS A 65 -10.13 37.86 -14.19
N ALA A 66 -10.21 36.52 -14.19
CA ALA A 66 -11.11 35.80 -15.06
C ALA A 66 -12.59 36.17 -14.79
N SER A 67 -12.93 36.40 -13.52
CA SER A 67 -14.29 36.75 -13.09
C SER A 67 -14.74 38.13 -13.55
N GLU A 68 -13.81 39.01 -13.92
CA GLU A 68 -14.07 40.36 -14.45
C GLU A 68 -14.32 40.38 -15.97
N ILE A 69 -14.04 39.28 -16.69
CA ILE A 69 -14.25 39.18 -18.13
C ILE A 69 -15.75 39.21 -18.46
N ALA A 70 -16.13 40.08 -19.40
CA ALA A 70 -17.51 40.29 -19.82
C ALA A 70 -18.02 39.23 -20.83
N ASP A 71 -17.17 38.74 -21.72
CA ASP A 71 -17.51 37.66 -22.63
C ASP A 71 -17.52 36.32 -21.89
N GLU A 72 -18.67 35.65 -21.88
CA GLU A 72 -18.90 34.42 -21.11
C GLU A 72 -17.94 33.29 -21.52
N LYS A 73 -17.63 33.16 -22.80
CA LYS A 73 -16.77 32.09 -23.31
C LYS A 73 -15.31 32.33 -22.93
N GLU A 74 -14.83 33.56 -23.07
CA GLU A 74 -13.49 33.96 -22.64
C GLU A 74 -13.34 33.85 -21.12
N LYS A 75 -14.36 34.23 -20.36
CA LYS A 75 -14.44 34.07 -18.90
C LYS A 75 -14.27 32.62 -18.49
N ILE A 76 -15.07 31.71 -19.04
CA ILE A 76 -14.99 30.27 -18.75
C ILE A 76 -13.58 29.75 -19.04
N LYS A 77 -12.99 30.12 -20.17
CA LYS A 77 -11.63 29.70 -20.53
C LYS A 77 -10.58 30.22 -19.54
N ALA A 78 -10.66 31.49 -19.14
CA ALA A 78 -9.74 32.06 -18.17
C ALA A 78 -9.90 31.44 -16.77
N MET A 79 -11.13 31.11 -16.35
CA MET A 79 -11.38 30.39 -15.09
C MET A 79 -10.79 28.97 -15.14
N GLN A 80 -10.90 28.28 -16.27
CA GLN A 80 -10.24 26.98 -16.47
C GLN A 80 -8.72 27.07 -16.37
N GLU A 81 -8.13 28.08 -16.99
CA GLU A 81 -6.69 28.34 -16.89
C GLU A 81 -6.28 28.61 -15.44
N ALA A 82 -7.04 29.41 -14.69
CA ALA A 82 -6.81 29.64 -13.27
C ALA A 82 -6.94 28.36 -12.42
N ASN A 83 -7.99 27.55 -12.65
CA ASN A 83 -8.18 26.25 -12.00
C ASN A 83 -6.99 25.33 -12.25
N SER A 84 -6.48 25.30 -13.49
CA SER A 84 -5.35 24.45 -13.86
C SER A 84 -4.05 24.77 -13.12
N LEU A 85 -3.91 25.97 -12.53
CA LEU A 85 -2.74 26.33 -11.73
C LEU A 85 -2.63 25.56 -10.41
N ILE A 86 -3.76 25.06 -9.88
CA ILE A 86 -3.85 24.33 -8.60
C ILE A 86 -4.58 22.98 -8.71
N GLU A 87 -4.92 22.56 -9.93
CA GLU A 87 -5.57 21.28 -10.22
C GLU A 87 -4.56 20.13 -10.28
N GLU A 88 -4.82 19.04 -9.55
CA GLU A 88 -4.09 17.78 -9.70
C GLU A 88 -4.70 16.97 -10.84
N LYS A 89 -4.09 17.04 -12.02
CA LYS A 89 -4.39 16.08 -13.09
C LYS A 89 -3.43 14.90 -12.98
N ASP A 90 -4.01 13.72 -12.78
CA ASP A 90 -3.31 12.45 -12.87
C ASP A 90 -2.67 12.34 -14.27
N ARG A 91 -1.33 12.41 -14.29
CA ARG A 91 -0.51 12.61 -15.51
C ARG A 91 0.06 11.31 -16.05
N SER A 92 -0.62 10.19 -15.82
CA SER A 92 -0.28 8.91 -16.45
C SER A 92 -0.39 8.92 -17.99
N GLN A 93 -0.86 10.02 -18.61
CA GLN A 93 -0.97 10.18 -20.06
C GLN A 93 -0.12 11.34 -20.63
N GLY A 94 1.20 11.19 -20.59
CA GLY A 94 2.00 11.23 -21.82
C GLY A 94 2.32 12.53 -22.56
N THR A 95 2.04 13.74 -22.08
CA THR A 95 2.67 14.96 -22.64
C THR A 95 3.24 15.88 -21.57
N PHE A 96 4.57 15.97 -21.61
CA PHE A 96 5.48 16.59 -20.67
C PHE A 96 5.74 18.01 -21.16
N GLU A 97 5.23 19.03 -20.46
CA GLU A 97 5.73 20.43 -20.39
C GLU A 97 4.60 21.42 -20.05
N VAL A 98 3.93 21.26 -18.90
CA VAL A 98 3.41 22.44 -18.18
C VAL A 98 3.57 22.23 -16.67
N LYS A 99 4.48 23.05 -16.13
CA LYS A 99 4.66 23.55 -14.76
C LYS A 99 3.57 23.15 -13.73
N PHE A 100 3.82 22.11 -12.93
CA PHE A 100 3.21 22.03 -11.61
C PHE A 100 4.29 22.20 -10.55
N ARG A 101 4.32 23.39 -9.95
CA ARG A 101 5.29 23.76 -8.91
C ARG A 101 5.02 23.05 -7.58
N LEU A 102 3.80 22.57 -7.34
CA LEU A 102 3.36 21.94 -6.09
C LEU A 102 3.22 20.43 -6.14
N ILE A 103 2.58 19.90 -7.18
CA ILE A 103 2.30 18.44 -7.25
C ILE A 103 3.61 17.69 -7.34
N TYR A 104 4.60 18.21 -8.06
CA TYR A 104 5.88 17.53 -8.20
C TYR A 104 6.61 17.41 -6.84
N PRO A 105 6.83 18.48 -6.06
CA PRO A 105 7.34 18.36 -4.70
C PRO A 105 6.49 17.47 -3.78
N ILE A 106 5.17 17.63 -3.77
CA ILE A 106 4.27 16.85 -2.92
C ILE A 106 4.38 15.35 -3.26
N HIS A 107 4.35 15.02 -4.55
CA HIS A 107 4.47 13.65 -5.03
C HIS A 107 5.84 13.05 -4.72
N LYS A 108 6.93 13.84 -4.79
CA LYS A 108 8.25 13.42 -4.33
C LYS A 108 8.26 13.14 -2.82
N VAL A 109 7.70 14.04 -2.01
CA VAL A 109 7.59 13.86 -0.55
C VAL A 109 6.76 12.61 -0.21
N LEU A 110 5.64 12.40 -0.89
CA LEU A 110 4.78 11.23 -0.73
C LEU A 110 5.50 9.94 -1.08
N ASN A 111 6.15 9.89 -2.24
CA ASN A 111 6.91 8.74 -2.68
C ASN A 111 8.08 8.44 -1.75
N PHE A 112 8.75 9.49 -1.26
CA PHE A 112 9.82 9.37 -0.29
C PHE A 112 9.30 8.79 1.03
N LYS A 113 8.24 9.35 1.62
CA LYS A 113 7.60 8.82 2.84
C LYS A 113 7.15 7.37 2.67
N LYS A 114 6.56 7.04 1.53
CA LYS A 114 6.15 5.66 1.19
C LYS A 114 7.36 4.74 1.12
N ALA A 115 8.45 5.15 0.46
CA ALA A 115 9.68 4.37 0.36
C ALA A 115 10.32 4.14 1.73
N VAL A 116 10.37 5.16 2.59
CA VAL A 116 10.84 5.03 3.98
C VAL A 116 10.01 3.98 4.72
N LYS A 117 8.68 4.13 4.74
CA LYS A 117 7.77 3.21 5.44
C LYS A 117 7.85 1.77 4.94
N GLN A 118 7.94 1.58 3.62
CA GLN A 118 8.08 0.25 3.03
C GLN A 118 9.41 -0.39 3.45
N THR A 119 10.51 0.37 3.38
CA THR A 119 11.83 -0.12 3.79
C THR A 119 11.86 -0.46 5.27
N GLU A 120 11.25 0.35 6.14
CA GLU A 120 11.12 0.06 7.58
C GLU A 120 10.32 -1.22 7.84
N SER A 121 9.23 -1.45 7.10
CA SER A 121 8.44 -2.67 7.21
C SER A 121 9.28 -3.90 6.85
N SER A 122 9.92 -3.89 5.67
CA SER A 122 10.75 -5.02 5.23
C SER A 122 11.99 -5.23 6.10
N PHE A 123 12.53 -4.15 6.67
CA PHE A 123 13.60 -4.22 7.67
C PHE A 123 13.12 -4.94 8.93
N THR A 124 11.96 -4.55 9.47
CA THR A 124 11.35 -5.18 10.66
C THR A 124 11.05 -6.67 10.40
N ASP A 125 10.51 -7.00 9.22
CA ASP A 125 10.23 -8.39 8.84
C ASP A 125 11.50 -9.26 8.89
N LEU A 126 12.65 -8.72 8.45
CA LEU A 126 13.93 -9.41 8.48
C LEU A 126 14.56 -9.47 9.89
N GLU A 127 14.39 -8.45 10.74
CA GLU A 127 14.85 -8.50 12.13
C GLU A 127 14.16 -9.59 12.96
N THR A 128 12.95 -9.98 12.56
CA THR A 128 12.18 -11.04 13.26
C THR A 128 12.54 -12.46 12.82
N ILE A 129 13.51 -12.62 11.90
CA ILE A 129 13.97 -13.94 11.45
C ILE A 129 14.67 -14.69 12.58
N GLU A 130 14.42 -16.00 12.67
CA GLU A 130 15.10 -16.89 13.63
C GLU A 130 16.63 -16.84 13.45
N ASP A 131 17.36 -16.70 14.56
CA ASP A 131 18.84 -16.56 14.60
C ASP A 131 19.59 -17.62 13.78
N SER A 132 19.03 -18.84 13.67
CA SER A 132 19.61 -19.95 12.91
C SER A 132 19.75 -19.69 11.40
N TYR A 133 19.04 -18.70 10.87
CA TYR A 133 19.12 -18.26 9.48
C TYR A 133 19.72 -16.86 9.32
N PHE A 134 20.15 -16.25 10.43
CA PHE A 134 20.82 -14.96 10.43
C PHE A 134 22.26 -15.14 9.96
N THR A 135 22.56 -14.66 8.75
CA THR A 135 23.90 -14.75 8.17
C THR A 135 24.61 -13.41 8.29
N GLU A 136 25.94 -13.39 8.12
CA GLU A 136 26.70 -12.13 7.99
C GLU A 136 26.14 -11.24 6.86
N LYS A 137 25.60 -11.86 5.80
CA LYS A 137 24.92 -11.18 4.70
C LYS A 137 23.63 -10.48 5.19
N THR A 138 22.84 -11.11 6.08
CA THR A 138 21.67 -10.47 6.71
C THR A 138 22.11 -9.22 7.49
N VAL A 139 23.12 -9.38 8.36
CA VAL A 139 23.63 -8.29 9.21
C VAL A 139 24.10 -7.11 8.36
N TYR A 140 24.84 -7.39 7.28
CA TYR A 140 25.32 -6.37 6.35
C TYR A 140 24.16 -5.61 5.68
N PHE A 141 23.12 -6.31 5.19
CA PHE A 141 21.98 -5.66 4.56
C PHE A 141 21.15 -4.84 5.53
N LEU A 142 20.91 -5.36 6.74
CA LEU A 142 20.17 -4.64 7.76
C LEU A 142 20.90 -3.35 8.14
N LYS A 143 22.21 -3.42 8.42
CA LYS A 143 23.01 -2.23 8.73
C LYS A 143 22.95 -1.19 7.61
N GLY A 144 23.12 -1.61 6.35
CA GLY A 144 23.06 -0.70 5.21
C GLY A 144 21.65 -0.11 4.98
N ALA A 145 20.59 -0.83 5.33
CA ALA A 145 19.22 -0.32 5.29
C ALA A 145 18.94 0.66 6.42
N GLU A 146 19.39 0.36 7.64
CA GLU A 146 19.27 1.23 8.81
C GLU A 146 19.95 2.58 8.55
N GLU A 147 21.19 2.58 8.05
CA GLU A 147 21.93 3.80 7.72
C GLU A 147 21.17 4.70 6.72
N LYS A 148 20.54 4.10 5.70
CA LYS A 148 19.73 4.84 4.71
C LYS A 148 18.41 5.34 5.27
N ILE A 149 17.73 4.55 6.10
CA ILE A 149 16.52 4.99 6.80
C ILE A 149 16.84 6.18 7.71
N GLN A 150 17.94 6.12 8.46
CA GLN A 150 18.37 7.22 9.34
C GLN A 150 18.75 8.47 8.53
N LYS A 151 19.50 8.32 7.44
CA LYS A 151 19.80 9.42 6.50
C LYS A 151 18.51 10.06 5.97
N ALA A 152 17.53 9.25 5.56
CA ALA A 152 16.24 9.71 5.08
C ALA A 152 15.43 10.45 6.16
N LYS A 153 15.43 9.94 7.41
CA LYS A 153 14.78 10.61 8.55
C LYS A 153 15.44 11.96 8.87
N ALA A 154 16.76 12.01 8.92
CA ALA A 154 17.51 13.24 9.13
C ALA A 154 17.19 14.27 8.02
N PHE A 155 17.24 13.85 6.76
CA PHE A 155 16.85 14.68 5.62
C PHE A 155 15.41 15.22 5.75
N SER A 156 14.47 14.39 6.22
CA SER A 156 13.08 14.83 6.44
C SER A 156 12.91 15.81 7.60
N SER A 157 13.80 15.77 8.59
CA SER A 157 13.76 16.66 9.76
C SER A 157 14.29 18.06 9.49
N GLU A 158 15.18 18.22 8.51
CA GLU A 158 15.67 19.54 8.05
C GLU A 158 14.55 20.36 7.42
N GLY A 159 13.51 19.66 6.98
CA GLY A 159 12.33 20.24 6.43
C GLY A 159 12.31 20.26 4.91
N TYR A 160 11.13 20.19 4.34
CA TYR A 160 10.94 20.17 2.90
C TYR A 160 10.94 21.57 2.30
N THR A 161 11.71 21.75 1.23
CA THR A 161 11.72 22.98 0.44
C THR A 161 11.34 22.67 -1.01
N SER A 162 10.94 23.69 -1.75
CA SER A 162 10.75 23.59 -3.21
C SER A 162 12.04 23.83 -3.99
N ASP A 163 13.19 23.89 -3.29
CA ASP A 163 14.50 24.04 -3.91
C ASP A 163 14.79 22.85 -4.83
N THR A 164 15.33 23.15 -6.01
CA THR A 164 15.54 22.12 -7.04
C THR A 164 16.59 21.10 -6.61
N GLU A 165 17.63 21.51 -5.91
CA GLU A 165 18.68 20.60 -5.43
C GLU A 165 18.15 19.76 -4.27
N PHE A 166 17.34 20.33 -3.38
CA PHE A 166 16.63 19.57 -2.36
C PHE A 166 15.73 18.48 -2.95
N LEU A 167 14.94 18.80 -3.99
CA LEU A 167 14.07 17.82 -4.65
C LEU A 167 14.85 16.71 -5.34
N LYS A 168 15.98 17.03 -5.98
CA LYS A 168 16.89 16.02 -6.57
C LYS A 168 17.50 15.12 -5.50
N ALA A 169 17.94 15.69 -4.37
CA ALA A 169 18.48 14.91 -3.26
C ALA A 169 17.43 13.95 -2.68
N MET A 170 16.18 14.42 -2.54
CA MET A 170 15.06 13.57 -2.11
C MET A 170 14.76 12.45 -3.10
N GLU A 171 14.78 12.74 -4.41
CA GLU A 171 14.60 11.74 -5.45
C GLU A 171 15.69 10.67 -5.41
N ALA A 172 16.95 11.08 -5.31
CA ALA A 172 18.07 10.16 -5.16
C ALA A 172 17.92 9.27 -3.92
N LEU A 173 17.56 9.85 -2.76
CA LEU A 173 17.29 9.08 -1.54
C LEU A 173 16.09 8.13 -1.70
N THR A 174 15.05 8.55 -2.42
CA THR A 174 13.87 7.71 -2.70
C THR A 174 14.29 6.48 -3.50
N ASP A 175 15.13 6.66 -4.52
CA ASP A 175 15.59 5.56 -5.36
C ASP A 175 16.57 4.65 -4.61
N GLU A 176 17.47 5.20 -3.79
CA GLU A 176 18.32 4.43 -2.87
C GLU A 176 17.47 3.55 -1.91
N LEU A 177 16.38 4.10 -1.35
CA LEU A 177 15.47 3.38 -0.47
C LEU A 177 14.71 2.28 -1.22
N LYS A 178 14.18 2.56 -2.42
CA LYS A 178 13.50 1.54 -3.24
C LYS A 178 14.43 0.38 -3.61
N GLU A 179 15.65 0.68 -4.04
CA GLU A 179 16.64 -0.35 -4.35
C GLU A 179 16.94 -1.20 -3.11
N THR A 180 17.10 -0.55 -1.95
CA THR A 180 17.32 -1.22 -0.67
C THR A 180 16.14 -2.10 -0.29
N ASN A 181 14.91 -1.59 -0.38
CA ASN A 181 13.69 -2.32 -0.11
C ASN A 181 13.56 -3.57 -1.00
N ASN A 182 13.84 -3.46 -2.30
CA ASN A 182 13.82 -4.60 -3.22
C ASN A 182 14.85 -5.67 -2.82
N LYS A 183 16.04 -5.27 -2.35
CA LYS A 183 17.05 -6.21 -1.83
C LYS A 183 16.57 -6.91 -0.55
N LEU A 184 15.92 -6.18 0.37
CA LEU A 184 15.36 -6.76 1.59
C LEU A 184 14.24 -7.78 1.27
N ILE A 185 13.32 -7.43 0.35
CA ILE A 185 12.26 -8.34 -0.12
C ILE A 185 12.85 -9.59 -0.74
N SER A 186 13.77 -9.44 -1.71
CA SER A 186 14.41 -10.59 -2.37
C SER A 186 15.14 -11.50 -1.38
N TYR A 187 15.77 -10.92 -0.35
CA TYR A 187 16.41 -11.69 0.70
C TYR A 187 15.41 -12.43 1.60
N HIS A 188 14.30 -11.79 1.96
CA HIS A 188 13.24 -12.41 2.73
C HIS A 188 12.63 -13.61 1.98
N GLU A 189 12.41 -13.48 0.67
CA GLU A 189 11.95 -14.57 -0.19
C GLU A 189 12.95 -15.73 -0.25
N GLU A 190 14.26 -15.44 -0.36
CA GLU A 190 15.33 -16.46 -0.31
C GLU A 190 15.29 -17.23 1.03
N TYR A 191 15.11 -16.50 2.13
CA TYR A 191 15.00 -17.07 3.48
C TYR A 191 13.77 -17.98 3.62
N GLU A 192 12.58 -17.52 3.26
CA GLU A 192 11.35 -18.33 3.34
C GLU A 192 11.44 -19.57 2.46
N GLY A 193 12.10 -19.45 1.29
CA GLY A 193 12.44 -20.58 0.43
C GLY A 193 13.29 -21.65 1.13
N LYS A 194 14.39 -21.24 1.77
CA LYS A 194 15.28 -22.14 2.53
C LYS A 194 14.57 -22.78 3.70
N LYS A 195 13.86 -22.00 4.51
CA LYS A 195 13.10 -22.49 5.67
C LYS A 195 12.07 -23.55 5.27
N LYS A 196 11.39 -23.35 4.14
CA LYS A 196 10.45 -24.34 3.59
C LYS A 196 11.16 -25.61 3.13
N ALA A 197 12.30 -25.49 2.45
CA ALA A 197 13.09 -26.63 2.02
C ALA A 197 13.59 -27.47 3.21
N ASP A 198 14.11 -26.82 4.26
CA ASP A 198 14.59 -27.49 5.47
C ASP A 198 13.46 -28.20 6.22
N ARG A 199 12.27 -27.60 6.30
CA ARG A 199 11.07 -28.26 6.85
C ARG A 199 10.66 -29.49 6.05
N MET A 200 10.73 -29.43 4.72
CA MET A 200 10.43 -30.58 3.86
C MET A 200 11.46 -31.70 4.04
N ALA A 201 12.75 -31.37 4.05
CA ALA A 201 13.83 -32.33 4.28
C ALA A 201 13.76 -32.96 5.67
N ALA A 202 13.41 -32.19 6.71
CA ALA A 202 13.20 -32.70 8.06
C ALA A 202 12.02 -33.69 8.11
N LYS A 203 10.91 -33.38 7.43
CA LYS A 203 9.75 -34.26 7.34
C LYS A 203 10.08 -35.58 6.63
N GLU A 204 10.79 -35.53 5.50
CA GLU A 204 11.22 -36.73 4.76
C GLU A 204 12.15 -37.62 5.60
N LYS A 205 13.05 -37.02 6.39
CA LYS A 205 13.89 -37.75 7.35
C LYS A 205 13.05 -38.43 8.45
N MET A 206 12.02 -37.76 8.97
CA MET A 206 11.14 -38.36 9.97
C MET A 206 10.30 -39.50 9.39
N ASP A 207 9.78 -39.35 8.17
CA ASP A 207 8.97 -40.36 7.49
C ASP A 207 9.81 -41.61 7.13
N SER A 208 11.07 -41.43 6.71
CA SER A 208 11.99 -42.55 6.44
C SER A 208 12.41 -43.32 7.70
N VAL A 209 12.65 -42.63 8.82
CA VAL A 209 12.90 -43.29 10.12
C VAL A 209 11.69 -44.11 10.56
N LYS A 210 10.47 -43.59 10.37
CA LYS A 210 9.24 -44.31 10.71
C LYS A 210 9.08 -45.58 9.88
N ALA A 211 9.35 -45.53 8.57
CA ALA A 211 9.25 -46.68 7.67
C ALA A 211 10.27 -47.80 8.00
N GLN A 212 11.43 -47.47 8.57
CA GLN A 212 12.42 -48.47 8.99
C GLN A 212 12.14 -49.07 10.38
N SER A 213 11.25 -48.45 11.15
CA SER A 213 10.91 -48.87 12.52
C SER A 213 9.65 -49.75 12.62
N GLU A 214 8.94 -50.01 11.51
CA GLU A 214 7.89 -51.01 11.49
C GLU A 214 8.52 -52.41 11.47
N PRO A 215 8.39 -53.22 12.54
CA PRO A 215 8.95 -54.56 12.56
C PRO A 215 8.28 -55.39 11.47
N ALA A 216 9.10 -56.03 10.63
CA ALA A 216 8.64 -57.10 9.76
C ALA A 216 7.83 -58.07 10.61
N HIS A 217 6.53 -58.20 10.29
CA HIS A 217 5.68 -59.25 10.85
C HIS A 217 6.37 -60.58 10.57
N VAL A 218 7.07 -61.08 11.59
CA VAL A 218 7.49 -62.47 11.64
C VAL A 218 6.21 -63.26 11.59
N HIS A 219 6.04 -64.04 10.51
CA HIS A 219 5.10 -65.15 10.47
C HIS A 219 5.49 -66.11 11.60
N ALA A 220 4.94 -65.87 12.79
CA ALA A 220 4.88 -66.84 13.85
C ALA A 220 3.48 -67.45 13.80
N SER A 221 3.50 -68.76 13.58
CA SER A 221 2.45 -69.75 13.54
C SER A 221 1.31 -69.52 14.52
N ASP A 222 0.14 -70.00 14.11
CA ASP A 222 -1.08 -70.18 14.89
C ASP A 222 -0.81 -70.54 16.36
N ASP A 223 -1.20 -69.65 17.28
CA ASP A 223 -1.68 -70.10 18.58
C ASP A 223 -2.71 -69.12 19.17
N HIS A 224 -3.83 -69.70 19.58
CA HIS A 224 -5.02 -69.03 20.12
C HIS A 224 -4.69 -68.16 21.35
N SER A 225 -4.94 -66.86 21.27
CA SER A 225 -5.18 -66.05 22.48
C SER A 225 -6.15 -64.91 22.21
N SER A 226 -7.31 -64.97 22.87
CA SER A 226 -8.41 -64.01 22.71
C SER A 226 -8.04 -62.64 23.28
N SER A 227 -7.76 -61.67 22.42
CA SER A 227 -7.63 -60.27 22.83
C SER A 227 -9.02 -59.68 23.06
N LYS A 228 -9.37 -59.45 24.33
CA LYS A 228 -10.51 -58.62 24.74
C LYS A 228 -10.36 -57.22 24.12
N GLU A 229 -11.36 -56.84 23.33
CA GLU A 229 -11.49 -55.50 22.76
C GLU A 229 -11.62 -54.48 23.92
N ILE A 230 -10.58 -53.68 24.16
CA ILE A 230 -10.59 -52.67 25.22
C ILE A 230 -11.43 -51.49 24.71
N ALA A 231 -12.51 -51.18 25.43
CA ALA A 231 -13.41 -50.09 25.09
C ALA A 231 -12.63 -48.76 24.95
N LYS A 232 -12.96 -47.98 23.91
CA LYS A 232 -12.38 -46.65 23.69
C LYS A 232 -13.34 -45.57 24.19
N ILE A 233 -12.79 -44.53 24.80
CA ILE A 233 -13.52 -43.35 25.30
C ILE A 233 -13.21 -42.12 24.45
N LYS A 234 -14.22 -41.28 24.22
CA LYS A 234 -14.09 -40.04 23.44
C LYS A 234 -13.87 -38.85 24.37
N CYS A 235 -12.88 -38.01 24.09
CA CYS A 235 -12.69 -36.74 24.80
C CYS A 235 -13.87 -35.80 24.55
N SER A 236 -14.54 -35.36 25.61
CA SER A 236 -15.70 -34.45 25.52
C SER A 236 -15.34 -33.04 25.03
N LYS A 237 -14.06 -32.63 25.15
CA LYS A 237 -13.62 -31.28 24.79
C LYS A 237 -13.17 -31.16 23.33
N CYS A 238 -12.37 -32.11 22.83
CA CYS A 238 -11.78 -32.03 21.49
C CYS A 238 -12.15 -33.22 20.57
N GLY A 239 -12.86 -34.22 21.08
CA GLY A 239 -13.35 -35.37 20.30
C GLY A 239 -12.32 -36.46 19.99
N THR A 240 -11.07 -36.33 20.44
CA THR A 240 -10.03 -37.36 20.27
C THR A 240 -10.38 -38.64 21.04
N MET A 241 -10.11 -39.81 20.44
CA MET A 241 -10.39 -41.13 21.03
C MET A 241 -9.18 -41.63 21.84
N HIS A 242 -9.44 -42.25 22.98
CA HIS A 242 -8.43 -42.80 23.89
C HIS A 242 -8.86 -44.16 24.42
N ASP A 243 -7.92 -44.93 24.97
CA ASP A 243 -8.24 -46.16 25.68
C ASP A 243 -8.99 -45.84 26.98
N ALA A 244 -9.89 -46.73 27.44
CA ALA A 244 -10.71 -46.50 28.64
C ALA A 244 -9.91 -46.26 29.93
N SER A 245 -8.63 -46.65 29.97
CA SER A 245 -7.72 -46.39 31.11
C SER A 245 -7.09 -45.00 31.10
N ALA A 246 -7.25 -44.22 30.02
CA ALA A 246 -6.66 -42.89 29.92
C ALA A 246 -7.38 -41.88 30.84
N THR A 247 -6.61 -41.22 31.71
CA THR A 247 -7.12 -40.22 32.67
C THR A 247 -7.02 -38.79 32.16
N LYS A 248 -6.24 -38.54 31.11
CA LYS A 248 -6.08 -37.22 30.46
C LYS A 248 -6.00 -37.35 28.95
N CYS A 249 -6.55 -36.35 28.25
CA CYS A 249 -6.49 -36.25 26.80
C CYS A 249 -5.10 -35.79 26.38
N SER A 250 -4.41 -36.59 25.55
CA SER A 250 -3.09 -36.24 25.01
C SER A 250 -3.10 -35.04 24.06
N SER A 251 -4.25 -34.70 23.48
CA SER A 251 -4.36 -33.59 22.52
C SER A 251 -4.63 -32.24 23.20
N CYS A 252 -5.54 -32.19 24.19
CA CYS A 252 -5.97 -30.93 24.81
C CYS A 252 -5.75 -30.84 26.33
N GLY A 253 -5.16 -31.86 26.95
CA GLY A 253 -4.87 -31.90 28.39
C GLY A 253 -6.08 -32.06 29.32
N ALA A 254 -7.30 -32.13 28.77
CA ALA A 254 -8.52 -32.29 29.56
C ALA A 254 -8.57 -33.64 30.30
N ILE A 255 -9.07 -33.65 31.54
CA ILE A 255 -9.25 -34.88 32.32
C ILE A 255 -10.38 -35.70 31.70
N LEU A 256 -10.11 -36.97 31.40
CA LEU A 256 -11.07 -37.93 30.89
C LEU A 256 -11.70 -38.64 32.09
N LYS A 257 -12.97 -38.35 32.39
CA LYS A 257 -13.69 -39.00 33.48
C LYS A 257 -14.07 -40.41 33.03
N SER A 258 -13.42 -41.45 33.58
CA SER A 258 -13.91 -42.83 33.50
C SER A 258 -15.23 -42.90 34.29
N LYS A 259 -16.32 -43.32 33.64
CA LYS A 259 -17.52 -43.76 34.36
C LYS A 259 -17.36 -45.21 34.78
#